data_AF-A0A6F9AGV5-F1
#
_entry.id   AF-A0A6F9AGV5-F1
#
_cell.length_a   1.000
_cell.length_b   1.000
_cell.length_c   1.000
_cell.angle_alpha   90.00
_cell.angle_beta   90.00
_cell.angle_gamma   90.00
#
_symmetry.space_group_name_H-M   'P 1'
#
loop_
_entity.id
_entity.type
_entity.pdbx_description
1 polymer ?
#
loop_
_entity_poly.entity_id
_entity_poly.type
_entity_poly.pdbx_seq_one_letter_code
_entity_poly.pdbx_strand_id
1 'polypeptide(L)'
;MVKDWQLELPNLLISIHGGLQNFELQPKLKQVLGKGLIKAAVTTGAWIFTGGVSTGVIRHVGDALKDHSSKSRGKVCAIGIAPWGIIENKEDLIGRDVTRPYQTMSNPLSKLSVLNNSHSHFILADNGTTGKYGAEVKLRRQLEKHISLQKINTQGGPNVISITLESLREEPPVPVVVCDGSGRASDIMSFAHKYCEEGGLINDDVRDQLLVTIQKTFNYSKGQSQQILLMVMECMKKKEL
;
A
#
# COMPACT_ATOMS: atom_id res chain seq x y z
N MET A 1 2.07 10.57 -0.04
CA MET A 1 2.44 9.41 0.81
C MET A 1 3.79 8.83 0.39
N VAL A 2 3.91 8.18 -0.78
CA VAL A 2 5.20 7.60 -1.20
C VAL A 2 6.26 8.67 -1.48
N LYS A 3 5.89 9.74 -2.20
CA LYS A 3 6.83 10.83 -2.52
C LYS A 3 7.12 11.75 -1.33
N ASP A 4 6.09 12.39 -0.79
CA ASP A 4 6.28 13.48 0.20
C ASP A 4 6.54 12.98 1.63
N TRP A 5 6.01 11.80 2.00
CA TRP A 5 6.29 11.18 3.30
C TRP A 5 7.36 10.09 3.21
N GLN A 6 7.91 9.84 2.01
CA GLN A 6 8.95 8.84 1.76
C GLN A 6 8.60 7.44 2.29
N LEU A 7 7.31 7.08 2.21
CA LEU A 7 6.85 5.75 2.63
C LEU A 7 7.02 4.74 1.50
N GLU A 8 7.60 3.59 1.80
CA GLU A 8 7.61 2.45 0.89
C GLU A 8 6.18 1.93 0.65
N LEU A 9 5.88 1.54 -0.59
CA LEU A 9 4.58 0.97 -0.95
C LEU A 9 4.39 -0.35 -0.17
N PRO A 10 3.28 -0.53 0.58
CA PRO A 10 3.19 -1.64 1.52
C PRO A 10 2.86 -2.95 0.83
N ASN A 11 3.46 -4.09 1.21
CA ASN A 11 3.10 -5.41 0.66
C ASN A 11 1.76 -5.97 1.18
N LEU A 12 1.21 -5.37 2.25
CA LEU A 12 -0.14 -5.64 2.75
C LEU A 12 -0.76 -4.36 3.32
N LEU A 13 -2.07 -4.19 3.19
CA LEU A 13 -2.79 -3.11 3.89
C LEU A 13 -3.69 -3.73 4.95
N ILE A 14 -3.44 -3.43 6.22
CA ILE A 14 -4.24 -3.92 7.34
C ILE A 14 -5.16 -2.79 7.79
N SER A 15 -6.45 -2.92 7.50
CA SER A 15 -7.43 -1.89 7.85
C SER A 15 -8.25 -2.29 9.08
N ILE A 16 -8.04 -1.58 10.19
CA ILE A 16 -8.69 -1.86 11.48
C ILE A 16 -9.87 -0.92 11.67
N HIS A 17 -11.00 -1.52 12.02
CA HIS A 17 -12.25 -0.83 12.34
C HIS A 17 -12.69 -1.22 13.74
N GLY A 18 -13.44 -0.34 14.39
CA GLY A 18 -13.92 -0.57 15.75
C GLY A 18 -15.01 0.42 16.13
N GLY A 19 -15.76 0.08 17.17
CA GLY A 19 -16.75 0.97 17.76
C GLY A 19 -16.09 2.21 18.38
N LEU A 20 -16.86 3.29 18.47
CA LEU A 20 -16.43 4.57 19.06
C LEU A 20 -16.37 4.51 20.60
N GLN A 21 -17.03 3.54 21.23
CA GLN A 21 -17.07 3.41 22.68
C GLN A 21 -15.84 2.65 23.20
N ASN A 22 -15.27 3.16 24.28
CA ASN A 22 -14.18 2.51 24.98
C ASN A 22 -14.67 1.24 25.67
N PHE A 23 -13.85 0.20 25.61
CA PHE A 23 -14.08 -1.06 26.28
C PHE A 23 -12.75 -1.65 26.72
N GLU A 24 -12.79 -2.52 27.72
CA GLU A 24 -11.63 -3.27 28.17
C GLU A 24 -11.59 -4.64 27.50
N LEU A 25 -10.42 -4.98 26.96
CA LEU A 25 -10.13 -6.31 26.46
C LEU A 25 -9.58 -7.16 27.61
N GLN A 26 -9.92 -8.45 27.62
CA GLN A 26 -9.25 -9.38 28.52
C GLN A 26 -7.73 -9.34 28.27
N PRO A 27 -6.88 -9.32 29.32
CA PRO A 27 -5.43 -9.11 29.17
C PRO A 27 -4.75 -10.06 28.18
N LYS A 28 -5.14 -11.35 28.21
CA LYS A 28 -4.62 -12.37 27.29
C LYS A 28 -4.97 -12.05 25.83
N LEU A 29 -6.21 -11.65 25.56
CA LEU A 29 -6.66 -11.28 24.22
C LEU A 29 -5.97 -10.01 23.72
N LYS A 30 -5.86 -8.98 24.57
CA LYS A 30 -5.12 -7.75 24.28
C LYS A 30 -3.68 -8.05 23.86
N GLN A 31 -3.00 -8.93 24.61
CA GLN A 31 -1.62 -9.30 24.34
C GLN A 31 -1.46 -10.08 23.03
N VAL A 32 -2.32 -11.08 22.79
CA VAL A 32 -2.25 -11.90 21.57
C VAL A 32 -2.58 -11.06 20.33
N LEU A 33 -3.64 -10.25 20.38
CA LEU A 33 -4.05 -9.38 19.29
C LEU A 33 -2.96 -8.35 18.97
N GLY A 34 -2.46 -7.65 20.00
CA GLY A 34 -1.42 -6.64 19.83
C GLY A 34 -0.14 -7.22 19.24
N LYS A 35 0.39 -8.31 19.83
CA LYS A 35 1.62 -8.95 19.32
C LYS A 35 1.44 -9.52 17.91
N GLY A 36 0.29 -10.16 17.64
CA GLY A 36 -0.01 -10.73 16.32
C GLY A 36 -0.09 -9.66 15.23
N LEU A 37 -0.80 -8.56 15.50
CA LEU A 37 -0.92 -7.43 14.59
C LEU A 37 0.44 -6.81 14.27
N ILE A 38 1.22 -6.49 15.31
CA ILE A 38 2.55 -5.88 15.14
C ILE A 38 3.47 -6.84 14.38
N LYS A 39 3.50 -8.12 14.74
CA LYS A 39 4.31 -9.12 14.04
C LYS A 39 3.94 -9.21 12.56
N ALA A 40 2.65 -9.28 12.24
CA ALA A 40 2.19 -9.33 10.85
C ALA A 40 2.63 -8.08 10.07
N ALA A 41 2.49 -6.89 10.67
CA ALA A 41 2.86 -5.65 10.02
C ALA A 41 4.38 -5.54 9.78
N VAL A 42 5.20 -5.90 10.76
CA VAL A 42 6.67 -5.89 10.63
C VAL A 42 7.13 -6.93 9.61
N THR A 43 6.63 -8.16 9.70
CA THR A 43 7.08 -9.26 8.81
C THR A 43 6.75 -9.00 7.34
N THR A 44 5.64 -8.32 7.06
CA THR A 44 5.20 -8.08 5.68
C THR A 44 5.55 -6.69 5.16
N GLY A 45 5.99 -5.76 6.01
CA GLY A 45 6.05 -4.35 5.63
C GLY A 45 4.65 -3.77 5.37
N ALA A 46 3.65 -4.16 6.16
CA ALA A 46 2.29 -3.67 6.00
C ALA A 46 2.13 -2.24 6.51
N TRP A 47 1.25 -1.48 5.87
CA TRP A 47 0.66 -0.30 6.48
C TRP A 47 -0.56 -0.70 7.32
N ILE A 48 -0.73 -0.05 8.47
CA ILE A 48 -1.91 -0.22 9.33
C ILE A 48 -2.78 1.05 9.22
N PHE A 49 -4.01 0.91 8.74
CA PHE A 49 -5.01 1.98 8.72
C PHE A 49 -5.96 1.84 9.90
N THR A 50 -6.26 2.96 10.55
CA THR A 50 -7.19 3.05 11.69
C THR A 50 -7.97 4.36 11.65
N GLY A 51 -8.90 4.54 12.58
CA GLY A 51 -9.59 5.83 12.79
C GLY A 51 -8.73 6.95 13.40
N GLY A 52 -7.49 6.68 13.81
CA GLY A 52 -6.52 7.67 14.29
C GLY A 52 -6.80 8.31 15.66
N VAL A 53 -8.02 8.26 16.15
CA VAL A 53 -8.39 8.79 17.47
C VAL A 53 -8.28 7.75 18.57
N SER A 54 -8.00 8.20 19.80
CA SER A 54 -7.79 7.33 20.97
C SER A 54 -9.09 6.77 21.58
N THR A 55 -9.92 6.14 20.76
CA THR A 55 -11.20 5.55 21.18
C THR A 55 -11.36 4.09 20.76
N GLY A 56 -12.13 3.34 21.54
CA GLY A 56 -12.50 1.96 21.28
C GLY A 56 -11.32 1.04 20.95
N VAL A 57 -11.40 0.34 19.82
CA VAL A 57 -10.36 -0.60 19.35
C VAL A 57 -9.02 0.11 19.12
N ILE A 58 -9.04 1.38 18.71
CA ILE A 58 -7.84 2.10 18.28
C ILE A 58 -6.93 2.39 19.48
N ARG A 59 -7.48 2.54 20.68
CA ARG A 59 -6.69 2.62 21.92
C ARG A 59 -5.83 1.38 22.12
N HIS A 60 -6.39 0.19 21.94
CA HIS A 60 -5.67 -1.07 22.08
C HIS A 60 -4.61 -1.28 21.00
N VAL A 61 -4.88 -0.80 19.77
CA VAL A 61 -3.88 -0.77 18.69
C VAL A 61 -2.73 0.19 19.04
N GLY A 62 -3.05 1.37 19.57
CA GLY A 62 -2.05 2.34 20.03
C GLY A 62 -1.15 1.78 21.12
N ASP A 63 -1.73 1.10 22.12
CA ASP A 63 -0.97 0.42 23.18
C ASP A 63 0.01 -0.61 22.58
N ALA A 64 -0.44 -1.41 21.60
CA ALA A 64 0.43 -2.39 20.94
C ALA A 64 1.57 -1.73 20.12
N LEU A 65 1.29 -0.62 19.44
CA LEU A 65 2.29 0.17 18.70
C LEU A 65 3.34 0.77 19.66
N LYS A 66 2.89 1.34 20.79
CA LYS A 66 3.74 1.90 21.84
C LYS A 66 4.64 0.83 22.49
N ASP A 67 4.06 -0.32 22.82
CA ASP A 67 4.78 -1.46 23.37
C ASP A 67 5.86 -1.99 22.42
N HIS A 68 5.62 -1.93 21.10
CA HIS A 68 6.62 -2.31 20.10
C HIS A 68 7.74 -1.27 19.99
N SER A 69 7.37 0.00 19.87
CA SER A 69 8.32 1.13 19.71
C SER A 69 9.31 1.22 20.88
N SER A 70 8.86 0.92 22.10
CA SER A 70 9.73 0.89 23.28
C SER A 70 10.73 -0.29 23.31
N LYS A 71 10.48 -1.37 22.54
CA LYS A 71 11.25 -2.62 22.60
C LYS A 71 12.07 -2.90 21.33
N SER A 72 11.80 -2.21 20.23
CA SER A 72 12.38 -2.48 18.92
C SER A 72 12.64 -1.19 18.15
N ARG A 73 13.66 -1.20 17.28
CA ARG A 73 13.94 -0.09 16.35
C ARG A 73 13.06 -0.11 15.08
N GLY A 74 12.32 -1.19 14.85
CA GLY A 74 11.42 -1.31 13.69
C GLY A 74 10.22 -0.36 13.81
N LYS A 75 10.07 0.58 12.87
CA LYS A 75 8.91 1.48 12.84
C LYS A 75 7.79 0.83 12.05
N VAL A 76 6.68 0.53 12.72
CA VAL A 76 5.44 0.13 12.06
C VAL A 76 4.77 1.37 11.47
N CYS A 77 4.45 1.33 10.17
CA CYS A 77 3.72 2.41 9.51
C CYS A 77 2.23 2.33 9.88
N ALA A 78 1.85 3.06 10.92
CA ALA A 78 0.46 3.21 11.34
C ALA A 78 -0.07 4.60 10.95
N ILE A 79 -1.14 4.62 10.15
CA ILE A 79 -1.75 5.83 9.60
C ILE A 79 -3.18 5.96 10.17
N GLY A 80 -3.42 7.05 10.90
CA GLY A 80 -4.73 7.41 11.43
C GLY A 80 -5.51 8.25 10.43
N ILE A 81 -6.67 7.78 9.97
CA ILE A 81 -7.57 8.56 9.10
C ILE A 81 -8.75 9.01 9.95
N ALA A 82 -8.74 10.27 10.35
CA ALA A 82 -9.69 10.84 11.31
C ALA A 82 -10.46 12.01 10.71
N PRO A 83 -11.73 12.23 11.06
CA PRO A 83 -12.44 13.43 10.64
C PRO A 83 -11.93 14.66 11.41
N TRP A 84 -11.64 15.76 10.70
CA TRP A 84 -11.14 17.01 11.29
C TRP A 84 -12.10 17.60 12.33
N GLY A 85 -13.40 17.48 12.08
CA GLY A 85 -14.46 18.03 12.90
C GLY A 85 -14.54 17.50 14.33
N ILE A 86 -13.97 16.31 14.61
CA ILE A 86 -14.03 15.68 15.94
C ILE A 86 -12.75 15.85 16.76
N ILE A 87 -11.72 16.49 16.22
CA ILE A 87 -10.40 16.52 16.86
C ILE A 87 -10.40 17.61 17.93
N GLU A 88 -10.10 17.21 19.16
CA GLU A 88 -9.88 18.12 20.28
C GLU A 88 -8.63 18.97 20.02
N ASN A 89 -8.65 20.26 20.39
CA ASN A 89 -7.54 21.20 20.18
C ASN A 89 -7.02 21.27 18.74
N LYS A 90 -7.89 21.06 17.74
CA LYS A 90 -7.51 21.10 16.32
C LYS A 90 -6.90 22.44 15.89
N GLU A 91 -7.24 23.53 16.58
CA GLU A 91 -6.69 24.87 16.32
C GLU A 91 -5.16 24.91 16.48
N ASP A 92 -4.59 24.08 17.35
CA ASP A 92 -3.13 23.96 17.52
C ASP A 92 -2.44 23.47 16.25
N LEU A 93 -3.14 22.68 15.43
CA LEU A 93 -2.63 22.12 14.18
C LEU A 93 -2.77 23.08 12.99
N ILE A 94 -3.42 24.24 13.17
CA ILE A 94 -3.63 25.19 12.07
C ILE A 94 -2.35 25.99 11.81
N GLY A 95 -1.93 25.96 10.56
CA GLY A 95 -0.82 26.74 10.06
C GLY A 95 -0.45 26.30 8.66
N ARG A 96 0.20 27.20 7.91
CA ARG A 96 0.70 26.92 6.57
C ARG A 96 2.20 26.73 6.64
N ASP A 97 2.69 25.59 6.15
CA ASP A 97 4.11 25.27 6.06
C ASP A 97 4.86 25.41 7.41
N VAL A 98 4.19 25.08 8.51
CA VAL A 98 4.73 25.15 9.88
C VAL A 98 4.58 23.83 10.62
N THR A 99 5.52 23.56 11.52
CA THR A 99 5.40 22.49 12.52
C THR A 99 4.74 23.05 13.77
N ARG A 100 3.68 22.39 14.24
CA ARG A 100 2.99 22.75 15.47
C ARG A 100 2.98 21.58 16.45
N PRO A 101 3.26 21.84 17.74
CA PRO A 101 3.00 20.83 18.77
C PRO A 101 1.50 20.63 18.92
N TYR A 102 1.07 19.39 19.09
CA TYR A 102 -0.32 19.03 19.39
C TYR A 102 -0.41 18.36 20.76
N GLN A 103 -1.32 18.83 21.59
CA GLN A 103 -1.51 18.27 22.93
C GLN A 103 -2.61 17.22 22.94
N THR A 104 -2.26 15.98 23.30
CA THR A 104 -3.22 14.86 23.42
C THR A 104 -3.93 14.83 24.78
N MET A 105 -4.26 16.00 25.33
CA MET A 105 -4.98 16.11 26.60
C MET A 105 -6.48 16.02 26.35
N SER A 106 -7.10 14.93 26.82
CA SER A 106 -8.55 14.76 26.73
C SER A 106 -9.27 15.62 27.75
N ASN A 107 -10.27 16.40 27.32
CA ASN A 107 -11.19 17.07 28.22
C ASN A 107 -12.36 16.12 28.57
N PRO A 108 -12.57 15.72 29.84
CA PRO A 108 -13.64 14.80 30.23
C PRO A 108 -15.06 15.30 29.90
N LEU A 109 -15.23 16.62 29.75
CA LEU A 109 -16.52 17.25 29.42
C LEU A 109 -16.75 17.38 27.91
N SER A 110 -15.72 17.16 27.10
CA SER A 110 -15.80 17.28 25.65
C SER A 110 -16.31 15.99 25.01
N LYS A 111 -17.07 16.15 23.93
CA LYS A 111 -17.50 15.04 23.06
C LYS A 111 -16.51 14.80 21.90
N LEU A 112 -15.46 15.61 21.82
CA LEU A 112 -14.40 15.48 20.83
C LEU A 112 -13.41 14.38 21.26
N SER A 113 -12.49 14.04 20.37
CA SER A 113 -11.51 12.98 20.57
C SER A 113 -10.10 13.48 20.28
N VAL A 114 -9.14 12.97 21.05
CA VAL A 114 -7.71 13.26 20.83
C VAL A 114 -7.12 12.27 19.83
N LEU A 115 -6.18 12.74 19.03
CA LEU A 115 -5.37 11.87 18.17
C LEU A 115 -4.53 10.89 19.02
N ASN A 116 -4.28 9.70 18.50
CA ASN A 116 -3.48 8.69 19.17
C ASN A 116 -1.99 8.86 18.87
N ASN A 117 -1.22 9.32 19.84
CA ASN A 117 0.22 9.61 19.69
C ASN A 117 1.11 8.41 19.34
N SER A 118 0.58 7.18 19.30
CA SER A 118 1.33 6.00 18.89
C SER A 118 1.28 5.76 17.38
N HIS A 119 0.46 6.52 16.65
CA HIS A 119 0.43 6.51 15.19
C HIS A 119 1.59 7.33 14.61
N SER A 120 2.11 6.86 13.48
CA SER A 120 3.22 7.51 12.79
C SER A 120 2.79 8.69 11.92
N HIS A 121 1.58 8.64 11.36
CA HIS A 121 1.06 9.62 10.42
C HIS A 121 -0.45 9.78 10.59
N PHE A 122 -0.97 10.93 10.14
CA PHE A 122 -2.40 11.23 10.14
C PHE A 122 -2.87 11.79 8.81
N ILE A 123 -4.08 11.42 8.43
CA ILE A 123 -4.86 12.05 7.35
C ILE A 123 -6.12 12.60 8.03
N LEU A 124 -6.29 13.92 8.00
CA LEU A 124 -7.41 14.60 8.64
C LEU A 124 -8.43 14.98 7.56
N ALA A 125 -9.58 14.29 7.55
CA ALA A 125 -10.63 14.46 6.56
C ALA A 125 -11.59 15.56 6.99
N ASP A 126 -11.67 16.64 6.23
CA ASP A 126 -12.59 17.74 6.51
C ASP A 126 -13.81 17.72 5.56
N ASN A 127 -14.97 18.05 6.12
CA ASN A 127 -16.22 18.26 5.40
C ASN A 127 -16.97 19.51 5.89
N GLY A 128 -16.31 20.39 6.65
CA GLY A 128 -16.86 21.61 7.22
C GLY A 128 -17.73 21.42 8.45
N THR A 129 -17.98 20.18 8.90
CA THR A 129 -18.81 19.93 10.09
C THR A 129 -17.97 19.87 11.36
N THR A 130 -18.59 20.20 12.50
CA THR A 130 -17.96 20.10 13.83
C THR A 130 -18.68 19.04 14.66
N GLY A 131 -17.92 18.21 15.37
CA GLY A 131 -18.43 17.14 16.24
C GLY A 131 -19.08 15.96 15.51
N LYS A 132 -18.96 15.86 14.18
CA LYS A 132 -19.56 14.78 13.38
C LYS A 132 -18.51 13.86 12.79
N TYR A 133 -18.78 12.56 12.90
CA TYR A 133 -18.03 11.49 12.24
C TYR A 133 -18.50 11.35 10.78
N GLY A 134 -17.70 10.67 9.95
CA GLY A 134 -18.10 10.23 8.62
C GLY A 134 -17.37 10.92 7.46
N ALA A 135 -16.68 12.05 7.70
CA ALA A 135 -15.90 12.74 6.67
C ALA A 135 -14.81 11.84 6.08
N GLU A 136 -14.26 10.95 6.90
CA GLU A 136 -13.20 10.01 6.56
C GLU A 136 -13.67 8.78 5.76
N VAL A 137 -14.97 8.43 5.80
CA VAL A 137 -15.47 7.13 5.32
C VAL A 137 -15.25 6.95 3.81
N LYS A 138 -15.67 7.94 3.01
CA LYS A 138 -15.51 7.89 1.54
C LYS A 138 -14.04 7.96 1.16
N LEU A 139 -13.28 8.84 1.80
CA LEU A 139 -11.85 9.01 1.57
C LEU A 139 -11.08 7.71 1.83
N ARG A 140 -11.30 7.10 3.00
CA ARG A 140 -10.66 5.85 3.40
C ARG A 140 -10.96 4.74 2.40
N ARG A 141 -12.23 4.53 2.03
CA ARG A 141 -12.61 3.51 1.05
C ARG A 141 -11.92 3.70 -0.31
N GLN A 142 -11.86 4.94 -0.79
CA GLN A 142 -11.20 5.27 -2.06
C GLN A 142 -9.68 5.06 -1.98
N LEU A 143 -9.06 5.47 -0.87
CA LEU A 143 -7.63 5.31 -0.65
C LEU A 143 -7.23 3.82 -0.54
N GLU A 144 -7.97 3.03 0.24
CA GLU A 144 -7.75 1.58 0.35
C GLU A 144 -7.86 0.88 -1.00
N LYS A 145 -8.91 1.20 -1.78
CA LYS A 145 -9.08 0.69 -3.15
C LYS A 145 -7.93 1.11 -4.06
N HIS A 146 -7.49 2.37 -3.97
CA HIS A 146 -6.40 2.86 -4.80
C HIS A 146 -5.09 2.12 -4.48
N ILE A 147 -4.75 1.98 -3.20
CA ILE A 147 -3.53 1.27 -2.76
C ILE A 147 -3.57 -0.21 -3.17
N SER A 148 -4.73 -0.88 -3.06
CA SER A 148 -4.83 -2.28 -3.46
C SER A 148 -4.62 -2.48 -4.97
N LEU A 149 -5.07 -1.52 -5.80
CA LEU A 149 -4.84 -1.54 -7.24
C LEU A 149 -3.37 -1.30 -7.61
N GLN A 150 -2.60 -0.56 -6.81
CA GLN A 150 -1.17 -0.37 -7.07
C GLN A 150 -0.39 -1.70 -7.04
N LYS A 151 -0.79 -2.66 -6.21
CA LYS A 151 -0.17 -4.00 -6.16
C LYS A 151 -0.45 -4.88 -7.36
N ILE A 152 -1.67 -4.80 -7.89
CA ILE A 152 -2.05 -5.56 -9.09
C ILE A 152 -1.21 -5.06 -10.28
N ASN A 153 -0.65 -3.86 -10.24
CA ASN A 153 0.27 -3.40 -11.26
C ASN A 153 1.74 -3.81 -11.01
N THR A 154 2.15 -4.08 -9.77
CA THR A 154 3.55 -4.42 -9.43
C THR A 154 3.84 -5.92 -9.28
N GLN A 155 2.89 -6.75 -8.84
CA GLN A 155 3.09 -8.21 -8.70
C GLN A 155 2.69 -8.97 -9.98
N GLY A 156 3.30 -8.59 -11.11
CA GLY A 156 3.06 -9.23 -12.41
C GLY A 156 2.10 -8.49 -13.32
N GLY A 157 1.88 -7.18 -13.09
CA GLY A 157 1.20 -6.31 -14.05
C GLY A 157 2.09 -5.97 -15.26
N PRO A 158 1.55 -5.29 -16.28
CA PRO A 158 2.31 -4.92 -17.47
C PRO A 158 3.49 -3.98 -17.16
N ASN A 159 3.46 -3.27 -16.03
CA ASN A 159 4.57 -2.43 -15.57
C ASN A 159 5.82 -3.25 -15.23
N VAL A 160 5.67 -4.53 -14.84
CA VAL A 160 6.81 -5.44 -14.62
C VAL A 160 7.58 -5.66 -15.92
N ILE A 161 6.89 -5.77 -17.05
CA ILE A 161 7.52 -5.92 -18.37
C ILE A 161 8.32 -4.66 -18.72
N SER A 162 7.81 -3.47 -18.38
CA SER A 162 8.55 -2.20 -18.56
C SER A 162 9.82 -2.15 -17.70
N ILE A 163 9.73 -2.55 -16.43
CA ILE A 163 10.88 -2.60 -15.52
C ILE A 163 11.92 -3.60 -16.02
N THR A 164 11.50 -4.80 -16.45
CA THR A 164 12.40 -5.78 -17.07
C THR A 164 13.12 -5.20 -18.28
N LEU A 165 12.39 -4.50 -19.16
CA LEU A 165 12.98 -3.86 -20.32
C LEU A 165 13.99 -2.77 -19.94
N GLU A 166 13.70 -1.96 -18.91
CA GLU A 166 14.60 -0.94 -18.38
C GLU A 166 15.88 -1.57 -17.81
N SER A 167 15.77 -2.60 -16.96
CA SER A 167 16.91 -3.36 -16.42
C SER A 167 17.82 -3.92 -17.51
N LEU A 168 17.23 -4.50 -18.56
CA LEU A 168 17.98 -5.04 -19.69
C LEU A 168 18.65 -3.96 -20.53
N ARG A 169 18.16 -2.72 -20.51
CA ARG A 169 18.72 -1.59 -21.27
C ARG A 169 19.81 -0.82 -20.54
N GLU A 170 20.04 -1.07 -19.26
CA GLU A 170 21.13 -0.43 -18.51
C GLU A 170 22.52 -0.73 -19.09
N GLU A 171 23.48 0.14 -18.76
CA GLU A 171 24.90 -0.05 -19.07
C GLU A 171 25.71 -0.04 -17.76
N PRO A 172 26.16 -1.20 -17.26
CA PRO A 172 26.00 -2.54 -17.84
C PRO A 172 24.56 -3.10 -17.69
N PRO A 173 24.11 -4.00 -18.58
CA PRO A 173 22.78 -4.61 -18.46
C PRO A 173 22.62 -5.39 -17.15
N VAL A 174 21.44 -5.28 -16.52
CA VAL A 174 21.10 -6.03 -15.30
C VAL A 174 20.37 -7.32 -15.68
N PRO A 175 20.92 -8.52 -15.36
CA PRO A 175 20.26 -9.79 -15.62
C PRO A 175 18.91 -9.93 -14.91
N VAL A 176 17.93 -10.57 -15.54
CA VAL A 176 16.57 -10.71 -15.01
C VAL A 176 16.17 -12.18 -14.91
N VAL A 177 15.81 -12.62 -13.70
CA VAL A 177 15.30 -13.96 -13.46
C VAL A 177 13.77 -13.96 -13.53
N VAL A 178 13.22 -14.76 -14.45
CA VAL A 178 11.77 -14.96 -14.61
C VAL A 178 11.38 -16.32 -14.04
N CYS A 179 10.44 -16.33 -13.10
CA CYS A 179 9.92 -17.56 -12.50
C CYS A 179 8.70 -18.06 -13.26
N ASP A 180 8.88 -19.06 -14.13
CA ASP A 180 7.80 -19.70 -14.88
C ASP A 180 6.68 -20.24 -13.97
N GLY A 181 5.42 -20.04 -14.34
CA GLY A 181 4.24 -20.48 -13.59
C GLY A 181 3.87 -19.59 -12.39
N SER A 182 4.55 -18.46 -12.18
CA SER A 182 4.17 -17.50 -11.13
C SER A 182 3.02 -16.55 -11.54
N GLY A 183 2.59 -16.59 -12.80
CA GLY A 183 1.41 -15.88 -13.26
C GLY A 183 1.68 -14.57 -14.01
N ARG A 184 0.67 -14.18 -14.79
CA ARG A 184 0.54 -12.87 -15.45
C ARG A 184 1.77 -12.48 -16.28
N ALA A 185 2.49 -11.41 -15.93
CA ALA A 185 3.67 -10.95 -16.67
C ALA A 185 4.77 -12.01 -16.75
N SER A 186 4.97 -12.80 -15.68
CA SER A 186 6.03 -13.82 -15.65
C SER A 186 5.77 -14.92 -16.68
N ASP A 187 4.53 -15.41 -16.76
CA ASP A 187 4.16 -16.44 -17.74
C ASP A 187 4.22 -15.91 -19.18
N ILE A 188 3.89 -14.64 -19.41
CA ILE A 188 4.04 -13.98 -20.72
C ILE A 188 5.52 -13.93 -21.12
N MET A 189 6.40 -13.48 -20.21
CA MET A 189 7.84 -13.38 -20.44
C MET A 189 8.50 -14.74 -20.63
N SER A 190 8.13 -15.72 -19.79
CA SER A 190 8.58 -17.12 -19.89
C SER A 190 8.15 -17.76 -21.21
N PHE A 191 6.90 -17.57 -21.61
CA PHE A 191 6.39 -18.05 -22.90
C PHE A 191 7.17 -17.42 -24.06
N ALA A 192 7.36 -16.11 -24.05
CA ALA A 192 8.15 -15.43 -25.08
C ALA A 192 9.61 -15.94 -25.13
N HIS A 193 10.24 -16.14 -23.98
CA HIS A 193 11.61 -16.67 -23.89
C HIS A 193 11.71 -18.09 -24.47
N LYS A 194 10.75 -18.95 -24.14
CA LYS A 194 10.71 -20.34 -24.61
C LYS A 194 10.52 -20.46 -26.13
N TYR A 195 9.73 -19.59 -26.74
CA TYR A 195 9.35 -19.68 -28.15
C TYR A 195 10.02 -18.66 -29.08
N CYS A 196 10.96 -17.84 -28.57
CA CYS A 196 11.79 -16.99 -29.41
C CYS A 196 13.03 -17.73 -29.93
N GLU A 197 13.39 -17.45 -31.19
CA GLU A 197 14.58 -17.93 -31.87
C GLU A 197 15.83 -17.16 -31.43
N GLU A 198 16.99 -17.58 -31.95
CA GLU A 198 18.27 -16.93 -31.70
C GLU A 198 18.23 -15.45 -32.16
N GLY A 199 18.74 -14.54 -31.32
CA GLY A 199 18.58 -13.09 -31.53
C GLY A 199 17.22 -12.50 -31.14
N GLY A 200 16.33 -13.29 -30.51
CA GLY A 200 15.08 -12.79 -29.93
C GLY A 200 13.92 -12.67 -30.90
N LEU A 201 14.00 -13.32 -32.07
CA LEU A 201 12.96 -13.27 -33.09
C LEU A 201 11.77 -14.16 -32.68
N ILE A 202 10.56 -13.65 -32.87
CA ILE A 202 9.30 -14.38 -32.61
C ILE A 202 8.51 -14.43 -33.90
N ASN A 203 8.13 -15.64 -34.34
CA ASN A 203 7.32 -15.86 -35.53
C ASN A 203 5.90 -15.28 -35.40
N ASP A 204 5.19 -15.14 -36.52
CA ASP A 204 3.89 -14.46 -36.54
C ASP A 204 2.81 -15.21 -35.74
N ASP A 205 2.81 -16.55 -35.78
CA ASP A 205 1.83 -17.37 -35.04
C ASP A 205 1.97 -17.21 -33.52
N VAL A 206 3.20 -17.26 -33.01
CA VAL A 206 3.51 -17.06 -31.58
C VAL A 206 3.25 -15.61 -31.18
N ARG A 207 3.51 -14.66 -32.08
CA ARG A 207 3.21 -13.23 -31.85
C ARG A 207 1.71 -12.99 -31.67
N ASP A 208 0.88 -13.57 -32.52
CA ASP A 208 -0.58 -13.45 -32.41
C ASP A 208 -1.11 -14.13 -31.14
N GLN A 209 -0.55 -15.29 -30.78
CA GLN A 209 -0.87 -15.97 -29.53
C GLN A 209 -0.49 -15.13 -28.30
N LEU A 210 0.71 -14.52 -28.30
CA LEU A 210 1.16 -13.60 -27.25
C LEU A 210 0.23 -12.40 -27.14
N LEU A 211 -0.19 -11.80 -28.27
CA LEU A 211 -1.10 -10.66 -28.27
C LEU A 211 -2.43 -11.00 -27.60
N VAL A 212 -3.03 -12.13 -27.97
CA VAL A 212 -4.28 -12.63 -27.36
C VAL A 212 -4.09 -12.92 -25.87
N THR A 213 -2.94 -13.51 -25.49
CA THR A 213 -2.62 -13.80 -24.09
C THR A 213 -2.46 -12.54 -23.26
N ILE A 214 -1.75 -11.52 -23.77
CA ILE A 214 -1.60 -10.20 -23.14
C ILE A 214 -2.96 -9.53 -22.96
N GLN A 215 -3.81 -9.54 -23.99
CA GLN A 215 -5.17 -8.98 -23.93
C GLN A 215 -5.98 -9.62 -22.80
N LYS A 216 -6.01 -10.95 -22.75
CA LYS A 216 -6.76 -11.70 -21.73
C LYS A 216 -6.19 -11.49 -20.33
N THR A 217 -4.87 -11.55 -20.18
CA THR A 217 -4.18 -11.47 -18.88
C THR A 217 -4.29 -10.09 -18.23
N PHE A 218 -4.25 -9.01 -19.02
CA PHE A 218 -4.32 -7.64 -18.51
C PHE A 218 -5.65 -6.94 -18.73
N ASN A 219 -6.59 -7.58 -19.42
CA ASN A 219 -7.89 -7.01 -19.82
C ASN A 219 -7.71 -5.68 -20.58
N TYR A 220 -6.80 -5.69 -21.56
CA TYR A 220 -6.38 -4.51 -22.32
C TYR A 220 -7.01 -4.46 -23.71
N SER A 221 -7.15 -3.25 -24.24
CA SER A 221 -7.52 -3.03 -25.65
C SER A 221 -6.42 -3.53 -26.60
N LYS A 222 -6.76 -3.78 -27.87
CA LYS A 222 -5.80 -4.18 -28.90
C LYS A 222 -4.59 -3.24 -29.01
N GLY A 223 -4.80 -1.93 -28.95
CA GLY A 223 -3.71 -0.95 -29.00
C GLY A 223 -2.78 -1.03 -27.78
N GLN A 224 -3.34 -1.15 -26.58
CA GLN A 224 -2.54 -1.30 -25.36
C GLN A 224 -1.75 -2.62 -25.36
N SER A 225 -2.36 -3.72 -25.78
CA SER A 225 -1.69 -5.02 -25.85
C SER A 225 -0.57 -5.06 -26.89
N GLN A 226 -0.71 -4.33 -28.00
CA GLN A 226 0.37 -4.17 -28.98
C GLN A 226 1.60 -3.46 -28.38
N GLN A 227 1.39 -2.44 -27.54
CA GLN A 227 2.51 -1.77 -26.85
C GLN A 227 3.24 -2.72 -25.89
N ILE A 228 2.51 -3.54 -25.13
CA ILE A 228 3.12 -4.55 -24.25
C ILE A 228 3.89 -5.59 -25.06
N LEU A 229 3.30 -6.08 -26.15
CA LEU A 229 3.94 -7.06 -27.03
C LEU A 229 5.27 -6.54 -27.59
N LEU A 230 5.33 -5.27 -27.99
CA LEU A 230 6.57 -4.64 -28.45
C LEU A 230 7.64 -4.62 -27.35
N MET A 231 7.27 -4.32 -26.10
CA MET A 231 8.21 -4.38 -24.98
C MET A 231 8.71 -5.81 -24.71
N VAL A 232 7.82 -6.81 -24.74
CA VAL A 232 8.20 -8.22 -24.58
C VAL A 232 9.19 -8.64 -25.66
N MET A 233 8.92 -8.31 -26.92
CA MET A 233 9.82 -8.60 -28.04
C MET A 233 11.18 -7.90 -27.90
N GLU A 234 11.19 -6.67 -27.38
CA GLU A 234 12.42 -5.94 -27.13
C GLU A 234 13.27 -6.60 -26.04
N CYS A 235 12.64 -7.11 -24.97
CA CYS A 235 13.35 -7.90 -23.95
C CYS A 235 13.99 -9.14 -24.56
N MET A 236 13.32 -9.83 -25.49
CA MET A 236 13.84 -11.06 -26.10
C MET A 236 15.10 -10.84 -26.94
N LYS A 237 15.40 -9.61 -27.39
CA LYS A 237 16.67 -9.30 -28.07
C LYS A 237 17.89 -9.55 -27.18
N LYS A 238 17.71 -9.53 -25.85
CA LYS A 238 18.72 -9.82 -24.84
C LYS A 238 18.39 -11.11 -24.08
N LYS A 239 17.88 -12.14 -24.77
CA LYS A 239 17.42 -13.43 -24.21
C LYS A 239 18.40 -14.11 -23.24
N GLU A 240 19.70 -13.90 -23.42
CA GLU A 240 20.78 -14.51 -22.63
C GLU A 240 21.02 -13.82 -21.26
N LEU A 241 20.33 -12.70 -20.98
CA LEU A 241 20.42 -11.91 -19.74
C LEU A 241 19.12 -11.99 -18.93
#